data_AF-A0A099KEI2-F1
#
_entry.id   AF-A0A099KEI2-F1
#
_cell.length_a   1.000
_cell.length_b   1.000
_cell.length_c   1.000
_cell.angle_alpha   90.00
_cell.angle_beta   90.00
_cell.angle_gamma   90.00
#
_symmetry.space_group_name_H-M   'P 1'
#
loop_
_entity.id
_entity.type
_entity.pdbx_description
1 polymer ?
#
loop_
_entity_poly.entity_id
_entity_poly.type
_entity_poly.pdbx_seq_one_letter_code
_entity_poly.pdbx_strand_id
1 'polypeptide(L)'
;MPPVIVGVAAYAGATAASYAVATAVAIGIGAAVATYAVTEAMTPEMGSMDDGLGSDQSLTVGGVKPRRTIYGETVVSGGIVGYGTYTDDEEDKWHVMIIAIADHECENIDLHDIEGKGLNVSGLNSRYKIHSYLGTQTTACPIAKRYCDGWTSEHVGFGLSYVTLEVKIDPEFFPNGINNVRFKVKGKKLYDARLDSTMGGAGSHRFNDSTTWEYSANPILATIDFIRFGGYKEQPSERFDWSDVSAQASACDEVVSFTDSNGLPASEPRFTCNGTLLKSQTPAASLNRLLSSAAAKMYNVAGKIYVKAGVYQGAPTLVLDKNNASAAISYKPHTPIKDRCNTVRTSFVNPNKYYQKTDATPTE
;
A
#
# COMPACT_ATOMS: atom_id res chain seq x y z
N MET A 1 -45.31 -23.69 -34.98
CA MET A 1 -45.75 -23.82 -33.58
C MET A 1 -44.52 -23.94 -32.69
N PRO A 2 -44.35 -23.10 -31.67
CA PRO A 2 -44.66 -21.68 -31.58
C PRO A 2 -43.39 -20.79 -31.69
N PRO A 3 -43.56 -19.48 -31.85
CA PRO A 3 -42.55 -18.53 -32.32
C PRO A 3 -42.07 -17.54 -31.23
N VAL A 4 -40.99 -16.83 -31.57
CA VAL A 4 -40.43 -15.62 -30.93
C VAL A 4 -41.46 -14.47 -30.94
N ILE A 5 -41.50 -13.60 -29.92
CA ILE A 5 -41.71 -12.12 -30.02
C ILE A 5 -41.49 -11.46 -28.64
N VAL A 6 -40.66 -10.42 -28.65
CA VAL A 6 -40.41 -9.45 -27.58
C VAL A 6 -41.54 -8.41 -27.58
N GLY A 7 -42.17 -8.18 -26.43
CA GLY A 7 -43.18 -7.14 -26.24
C GLY A 7 -42.76 -6.15 -25.16
N VAL A 8 -42.34 -4.95 -25.58
CA VAL A 8 -42.16 -3.77 -24.74
C VAL A 8 -43.56 -3.25 -24.36
N ALA A 9 -43.89 -3.23 -23.07
CA ALA A 9 -45.10 -2.60 -22.56
C ALA A 9 -44.77 -1.18 -22.06
N ALA A 10 -45.11 -0.17 -22.88
CA ALA A 10 -45.30 1.20 -22.43
C ALA A 10 -46.71 1.31 -21.82
N TYR A 11 -46.81 1.71 -20.56
CA TYR A 11 -48.08 2.21 -20.00
C TYR A 11 -47.88 3.66 -19.54
N ALA A 12 -48.68 4.54 -20.14
CA ALA A 12 -48.76 5.96 -19.84
C ALA A 12 -49.98 6.25 -18.94
N GLY A 13 -49.87 7.28 -18.08
CA GLY A 13 -50.98 7.96 -17.39
C GLY A 13 -51.08 7.63 -15.89
N ALA A 14 -50.50 8.46 -15.00
CA ALA A 14 -51.17 9.53 -14.22
C ALA A 14 -52.00 9.00 -13.03
N THR A 15 -51.87 9.37 -11.76
CA THR A 15 -51.22 10.47 -11.01
C THR A 15 -51.30 10.10 -9.51
N ALA A 16 -50.42 10.69 -8.68
CA ALA A 16 -50.46 10.85 -7.22
C ALA A 16 -49.41 10.05 -6.41
N ALA A 17 -48.77 10.80 -5.52
CA ALA A 17 -47.50 10.53 -4.86
C ALA A 17 -47.55 9.45 -3.75
N SER A 18 -46.53 8.60 -3.68
CA SER A 18 -45.96 8.12 -2.43
C SER A 18 -44.63 7.38 -2.70
N TYR A 19 -43.63 7.65 -1.86
CA TYR A 19 -42.28 7.10 -1.92
C TYR A 19 -42.29 5.60 -1.59
N ALA A 20 -41.68 4.78 -2.45
CA ALA A 20 -41.17 3.46 -2.08
C ALA A 20 -39.98 3.09 -2.98
N VAL A 21 -38.79 3.11 -2.38
CA VAL A 21 -37.55 2.56 -2.92
C VAL A 21 -37.63 1.04 -2.82
N ALA A 22 -37.60 0.31 -3.94
CA ALA A 22 -37.21 -1.10 -3.97
C ALA A 22 -36.97 -1.62 -5.41
N THR A 23 -35.68 -1.70 -5.76
CA THR A 23 -34.96 -2.81 -6.42
C THR A 23 -35.40 -3.49 -7.74
N ALA A 24 -34.35 -3.71 -8.55
CA ALA A 24 -34.12 -4.76 -9.58
C ALA A 24 -34.46 -4.34 -11.03
N VAL A 25 -33.67 -4.58 -12.08
CA VAL A 25 -32.71 -5.66 -12.40
C VAL A 25 -31.59 -5.15 -13.34
N ALA A 26 -30.47 -5.86 -13.28
CA ALA A 26 -29.27 -5.82 -14.10
C ALA A 26 -29.45 -5.93 -15.64
N ILE A 27 -28.53 -5.32 -16.40
CA ILE A 27 -27.41 -5.95 -17.13
C ILE A 27 -26.82 -4.88 -18.06
N GLY A 28 -25.55 -4.57 -17.84
CA GLY A 28 -24.67 -3.82 -18.72
C GLY A 28 -23.24 -4.22 -18.38
N ILE A 29 -22.84 -5.41 -18.85
CA ILE A 29 -21.50 -5.97 -18.62
C ILE A 29 -20.48 -5.10 -19.37
N GLY A 30 -19.55 -4.51 -18.60
CA GLY A 30 -18.28 -3.98 -19.11
C GLY A 30 -18.11 -2.47 -19.01
N ALA A 31 -17.77 -1.93 -17.82
CA ALA A 31 -16.98 -0.69 -17.62
C ALA A 31 -16.92 -0.16 -16.16
N ALA A 32 -17.57 -0.77 -15.16
CA ALA A 32 -17.91 -0.02 -13.94
C ALA A 32 -16.94 -0.10 -12.74
N VAL A 33 -15.98 -1.01 -12.67
CA VAL A 33 -15.29 -1.27 -11.38
C VAL A 33 -14.23 -0.20 -11.03
N ALA A 34 -13.53 0.36 -12.01
CA ALA A 34 -12.58 1.46 -11.75
C ALA A 34 -13.30 2.74 -11.28
N THR A 35 -14.52 2.98 -11.75
CA THR A 35 -15.36 4.10 -11.30
C THR A 35 -15.94 3.82 -9.92
N TYR A 36 -16.30 2.56 -9.61
CA TYR A 36 -16.84 2.19 -8.31
C TYR A 36 -15.84 2.41 -7.16
N ALA A 37 -14.58 1.99 -7.32
CA ALA A 37 -13.56 2.20 -6.29
C ALA A 37 -13.28 3.69 -6.02
N VAL A 38 -13.31 4.53 -7.06
CA VAL A 38 -13.21 6.00 -6.94
C VAL A 38 -14.47 6.59 -6.31
N THR A 39 -15.65 6.07 -6.64
CA THR A 39 -16.95 6.58 -6.13
C THR A 39 -17.17 6.20 -4.66
N GLU A 40 -16.83 4.98 -4.25
CA GLU A 40 -16.85 4.56 -2.84
C GLU A 40 -15.80 5.31 -2.01
N ALA A 41 -14.56 5.48 -2.51
CA ALA A 41 -13.53 6.24 -1.80
C ALA A 41 -13.87 7.76 -1.69
N MET A 42 -14.78 8.27 -2.52
CA MET A 42 -15.31 9.63 -2.42
C MET A 42 -16.48 9.76 -1.43
N THR A 43 -17.02 8.65 -0.91
CA THR A 43 -18.02 8.72 0.16
C THR A 43 -17.32 8.95 1.51
N PRO A 44 -17.74 9.97 2.29
CA PRO A 44 -17.12 10.25 3.58
C PRO A 44 -17.61 9.25 4.63
N GLU A 45 -17.00 8.08 4.67
CA GLU A 45 -17.08 7.19 5.83
C GLU A 45 -15.99 7.57 6.83
N MET A 46 -16.32 7.59 8.12
CA MET A 46 -15.31 7.71 9.18
C MET A 46 -14.38 6.50 9.04
N GLY A 47 -13.12 6.73 8.69
CA GLY A 47 -12.14 5.68 8.48
C GLY A 47 -12.03 4.82 9.75
N SER A 48 -12.47 3.57 9.67
CA SER A 48 -12.12 2.59 10.68
C SER A 48 -10.63 2.29 10.52
N MET A 49 -9.83 2.59 11.54
CA MET A 49 -8.45 2.12 11.62
C MET A 49 -8.51 0.58 11.62
N ASP A 50 -8.11 -0.04 10.52
CA ASP A 50 -8.07 -1.51 10.41
C ASP A 50 -7.07 -2.06 11.45
N ASP A 51 -7.47 -3.11 12.16
CA ASP A 51 -6.72 -3.66 13.30
C ASP A 51 -5.42 -4.40 12.87
N GLY A 52 -5.12 -4.43 11.57
CA GLY A 52 -3.99 -5.13 10.94
C GLY A 52 -2.62 -4.43 11.02
N LEU A 53 -2.38 -3.52 11.96
CA LEU A 53 -1.04 -2.95 12.18
C LEU A 53 -0.11 -4.02 12.78
N GLY A 54 0.78 -4.59 11.95
CA GLY A 54 1.77 -5.60 12.36
C GLY A 54 1.36 -7.06 12.14
N SER A 55 0.16 -7.34 11.61
CA SER A 55 -0.30 -8.71 11.31
C SER A 55 0.55 -9.42 10.24
N ASP A 56 1.27 -8.65 9.43
CA ASP A 56 2.09 -9.13 8.31
C ASP A 56 3.49 -9.62 8.69
N GLN A 57 3.80 -9.70 9.99
CA GLN A 57 5.11 -10.09 10.53
C GLN A 57 5.25 -11.57 10.90
N SER A 58 4.27 -12.40 10.57
CA SER A 58 4.34 -13.85 10.78
C SER A 58 4.69 -14.59 9.49
N LEU A 59 5.70 -15.45 9.56
CA LEU A 59 6.03 -16.39 8.49
C LEU A 59 4.95 -17.47 8.47
N THR A 60 4.46 -17.78 7.28
CA THR A 60 3.38 -18.76 7.10
C THR A 60 3.77 -19.75 6.02
N VAL A 61 3.40 -21.01 6.25
CA VAL A 61 3.55 -22.11 5.29
C VAL A 61 2.15 -22.44 4.78
N GLY A 62 1.89 -22.17 3.51
CA GLY A 62 0.58 -22.40 2.90
C GLY A 62 0.54 -21.95 1.45
N GLY A 63 -0.05 -22.77 0.58
CA GLY A 63 -0.07 -22.53 -0.87
C GLY A 63 -0.91 -21.34 -1.33
N VAL A 64 -1.65 -20.68 -0.45
CA VAL A 64 -2.55 -19.57 -0.78
C VAL A 64 -2.35 -18.40 0.20
N LYS A 65 -1.29 -17.62 -0.02
CA LYS A 65 -1.09 -16.32 0.66
C LYS A 65 -1.46 -15.20 -0.32
N PRO A 66 -2.25 -14.18 0.10
CA PRO A 66 -2.51 -13.03 -0.75
C PRO A 66 -1.21 -12.30 -1.06
N ARG A 67 -1.03 -11.94 -2.33
CA ARG A 67 0.09 -11.13 -2.79
C ARG A 67 0.00 -9.74 -2.17
N ARG A 68 1.15 -9.13 -1.91
CA ARG A 68 1.24 -7.82 -1.24
C ARG A 68 2.04 -6.82 -2.07
N THR A 69 1.66 -5.56 -1.93
CA THR A 69 2.42 -4.40 -2.40
C THR A 69 2.89 -3.61 -1.18
N ILE A 70 4.12 -3.12 -1.22
CA ILE A 70 4.80 -2.43 -0.13
C ILE A 70 5.12 -1.01 -0.59
N TYR A 71 4.65 -0.03 0.18
CA TYR A 71 4.95 1.39 0.01
C TYR A 71 5.73 1.89 1.23
N GLY A 72 6.76 2.72 0.97
CA GLY A 72 7.69 3.18 1.99
C GLY A 72 8.51 2.05 2.60
N GLU A 73 8.84 2.18 3.88
CA GLU A 73 9.68 1.23 4.61
C GLU A 73 8.90 0.51 5.71
N THR A 74 8.92 -0.82 5.71
CA THR A 74 8.17 -1.61 6.68
C THR A 74 8.83 -2.95 6.97
N VAL A 75 8.51 -3.54 8.13
CA VAL A 75 8.96 -4.87 8.52
C VAL A 75 7.87 -5.89 8.21
N VAL A 76 8.20 -6.86 7.38
CA VAL A 76 7.29 -7.90 6.89
C VAL A 76 7.91 -9.27 6.99
N SER A 77 7.06 -10.27 7.14
CA SER A 77 7.43 -11.66 6.89
C SER A 77 6.75 -12.18 5.62
N GLY A 78 7.45 -13.03 4.89
CA GLY A 78 6.97 -13.57 3.63
C GLY A 78 6.18 -14.86 3.77
N GLY A 79 5.92 -15.52 2.64
CA GLY A 79 5.44 -16.91 2.61
C GLY A 79 6.53 -17.81 2.04
N ILE A 80 6.71 -19.01 2.59
CA ILE A 80 7.66 -19.99 2.04
C ILE A 80 7.04 -20.61 0.78
N VAL A 81 7.69 -20.41 -0.37
CA VAL A 81 7.24 -20.91 -1.69
C VAL A 81 8.04 -22.13 -2.13
N GLY A 82 9.31 -22.19 -1.72
CA GLY A 82 10.19 -23.32 -2.00
C GLY A 82 10.96 -23.69 -0.75
N TYR A 83 11.20 -24.98 -0.60
CA TYR A 83 11.94 -25.55 0.52
C TYR A 83 12.89 -26.62 0.02
N GLY A 84 14.05 -26.70 0.64
CA GLY A 84 15.08 -27.67 0.36
C GLY A 84 16.02 -27.85 1.54
N THR A 85 16.84 -28.89 1.48
CA THR A 85 17.89 -29.13 2.46
C THR A 85 19.16 -29.61 1.78
N TYR A 86 20.32 -29.20 2.26
CA TYR A 86 21.59 -29.77 1.84
C TYR A 86 22.53 -29.99 3.02
N THR A 87 23.51 -30.85 2.84
CA THR A 87 24.61 -31.05 3.78
C THR A 87 25.88 -30.49 3.14
N ASP A 88 26.59 -29.64 3.85
CA ASP A 88 27.86 -29.06 3.41
C ASP A 88 29.01 -30.08 3.58
N ASP A 89 30.18 -29.76 3.03
CA ASP A 89 31.38 -30.60 3.11
C ASP A 89 31.87 -30.80 4.57
N GLU A 90 31.48 -29.89 5.47
CA GLU A 90 31.73 -29.96 6.93
C GLU A 90 30.70 -30.83 7.68
N GLU A 91 29.87 -31.62 6.97
CA GLU A 91 28.74 -32.41 7.48
C GLU A 91 27.62 -31.61 8.18
N ASP A 92 27.69 -30.28 8.10
CA ASP A 92 26.64 -29.39 8.57
C ASP A 92 25.42 -29.44 7.67
N LYS A 93 24.24 -29.59 8.26
CA LYS A 93 22.97 -29.58 7.52
C LYS A 93 22.39 -28.17 7.46
N TRP A 94 21.86 -27.79 6.32
CA TRP A 94 21.30 -26.47 6.05
C TRP A 94 19.87 -26.58 5.49
N HIS A 95 19.00 -25.68 5.95
CA HIS A 95 17.70 -25.41 5.34
C HIS A 95 17.85 -24.33 4.27
N VAL A 96 17.27 -24.56 3.09
CA VAL A 96 17.16 -23.56 2.02
C VAL A 96 15.69 -23.23 1.86
N MET A 97 15.34 -21.98 2.12
CA MET A 97 13.96 -21.47 2.06
C MET A 97 13.87 -20.33 1.05
N ILE A 98 12.87 -20.38 0.19
CA ILE A 98 12.54 -19.30 -0.74
C ILE A 98 11.31 -18.59 -0.18
N ILE A 99 11.50 -17.35 0.23
CA ILE A 99 10.49 -16.55 0.91
C ILE A 99 10.04 -15.43 -0.03
N ALA A 100 8.80 -15.48 -0.48
CA ALA A 100 8.21 -14.41 -1.30
C ALA A 100 7.80 -13.23 -0.43
N ILE A 101 8.26 -12.02 -0.79
CA ILE A 101 8.09 -10.80 0.00
C ILE A 101 7.04 -9.89 -0.63
N ALA A 102 7.20 -9.45 -1.88
CA ALA A 102 6.26 -8.55 -2.54
C ALA A 102 6.07 -8.86 -4.03
N ASP A 103 4.95 -8.37 -4.59
CA ASP A 103 4.53 -8.55 -5.99
C ASP A 103 4.92 -7.36 -6.88
N HIS A 104 6.08 -6.75 -6.58
CA HIS A 104 6.68 -5.66 -7.34
C HIS A 104 8.18 -5.60 -7.05
N GLU A 105 8.89 -4.78 -7.83
CA GLU A 105 10.28 -4.44 -7.57
C GLU A 105 10.41 -3.63 -6.26
N CYS A 106 11.31 -4.07 -5.38
CA CYS A 106 11.66 -3.39 -4.14
C CYS A 106 13.02 -2.70 -4.29
N GLU A 107 13.22 -1.59 -3.59
CA GLU A 107 14.51 -0.90 -3.56
C GLU A 107 15.55 -1.68 -2.76
N ASN A 108 15.17 -2.16 -1.57
CA ASN A 108 16.08 -2.93 -0.72
C ASN A 108 15.32 -3.90 0.19
N ILE A 109 15.96 -5.03 0.51
CA ILE A 109 15.48 -6.04 1.44
C ILE A 109 16.61 -6.46 2.35
N ASP A 110 16.50 -6.07 3.62
CA ASP A 110 17.44 -6.42 4.68
C ASP A 110 16.79 -7.40 5.66
N LEU A 111 17.58 -8.33 6.22
CA LEU A 111 17.13 -9.17 7.31
C LEU A 111 16.94 -8.31 8.57
N HIS A 112 15.81 -8.45 9.27
CA HIS A 112 15.57 -7.77 10.54
C HIS A 112 15.87 -8.70 11.71
N ASP A 113 15.25 -9.88 11.72
CA ASP A 113 15.46 -10.91 12.73
C ASP A 113 15.05 -12.30 12.24
N ILE A 114 15.54 -13.30 12.98
CA ILE A 114 15.18 -14.71 12.87
C ILE A 114 14.74 -15.18 14.26
N GLU A 115 13.54 -15.73 14.40
CA GLU A 115 12.96 -16.16 15.69
C GLU A 115 12.95 -15.05 16.77
N GLY A 116 12.84 -13.78 16.37
CA GLY A 116 12.92 -12.65 17.30
C GLY A 116 14.33 -12.37 17.86
N LYS A 117 15.35 -13.10 17.42
CA LYS A 117 16.76 -12.80 17.69
C LYS A 117 17.25 -11.77 16.68
N GLY A 118 17.62 -10.58 17.16
CA GLY A 118 18.20 -9.54 16.32
C GLY A 118 19.57 -9.91 15.76
N LEU A 119 20.01 -9.19 14.72
CA LEU A 119 21.27 -9.47 14.01
C LEU A 119 22.54 -9.38 14.88
N ASN A 120 22.48 -8.64 16.00
CA ASN A 120 23.63 -8.40 16.88
C ASN A 120 23.92 -9.56 17.85
N VAL A 121 23.18 -10.67 17.76
CA VAL A 121 23.42 -11.84 18.61
C VAL A 121 24.68 -12.57 18.15
N SER A 122 25.66 -12.69 19.04
CA SER A 122 26.91 -13.40 18.79
C SER A 122 26.67 -14.81 18.24
N GLY A 123 27.36 -15.15 17.14
CA GLY A 123 27.27 -16.45 16.48
C GLY A 123 26.13 -16.61 15.48
N LEU A 124 25.29 -15.59 15.25
CA LEU A 124 24.24 -15.66 14.22
C LEU A 124 24.83 -15.55 12.80
N ASN A 125 25.82 -14.70 12.58
CA ASN A 125 26.37 -14.40 11.25
C ASN A 125 27.02 -15.60 10.52
N SER A 126 27.45 -16.64 11.23
CA SER A 126 27.96 -17.87 10.61
C SER A 126 26.87 -18.90 10.33
N ARG A 127 25.63 -18.65 10.75
CA ARG A 127 24.52 -19.61 10.75
C ARG A 127 23.43 -19.28 9.75
N TYR A 128 23.50 -18.14 9.07
CA TYR A 128 22.62 -17.82 7.96
C TYR A 128 23.40 -17.26 6.76
N LYS A 129 22.90 -17.52 5.56
CA LYS A 129 23.29 -16.82 4.32
C LYS A 129 22.01 -16.31 3.66
N ILE A 130 22.05 -15.07 3.19
CA ILE A 130 20.89 -14.41 2.61
C ILE A 130 21.23 -13.95 1.18
N HIS A 131 20.33 -14.29 0.26
CA HIS A 131 20.35 -13.81 -1.12
C HIS A 131 19.04 -13.10 -1.42
N SER A 132 19.11 -11.77 -1.46
CA SER A 132 17.97 -10.90 -1.75
C SER A 132 17.81 -10.72 -3.26
N TYR A 133 16.58 -10.91 -3.77
CA TYR A 133 16.20 -10.66 -5.15
C TYR A 133 15.14 -9.57 -5.18
N LEU A 134 15.46 -8.46 -5.85
CA LEU A 134 14.69 -7.23 -5.77
C LEU A 134 13.52 -7.16 -6.76
N GLY A 135 13.42 -8.06 -7.74
CA GLY A 135 12.38 -8.08 -8.78
C GLY A 135 12.89 -7.84 -10.20
N THR A 136 14.17 -7.45 -10.36
CA THR A 136 14.83 -7.20 -11.65
C THR A 136 15.62 -8.38 -12.20
N GLN A 137 15.64 -9.50 -11.48
CA GLN A 137 16.43 -10.67 -11.83
C GLN A 137 15.99 -11.27 -13.18
N THR A 138 16.97 -11.61 -14.01
CA THR A 138 16.77 -12.25 -15.32
C THR A 138 17.08 -13.75 -15.30
N THR A 139 17.69 -14.23 -14.20
CA THR A 139 18.09 -15.61 -14.01
C THR A 139 17.54 -16.14 -12.68
N ALA A 140 17.16 -17.41 -12.66
CA ALA A 140 16.72 -18.09 -11.45
C ALA A 140 17.88 -18.22 -10.44
N CYS A 141 17.55 -18.20 -9.15
CA CYS A 141 18.53 -18.38 -8.08
C CYS A 141 19.28 -19.73 -8.24
N PRO A 142 20.61 -19.72 -8.36
CA PRO A 142 21.39 -20.96 -8.51
C PRO A 142 21.26 -21.90 -7.31
N ILE A 143 21.17 -21.35 -6.10
CA ILE A 143 21.05 -22.09 -4.84
C ILE A 143 19.68 -22.78 -4.77
N ALA A 144 18.61 -22.04 -5.07
CA ALA A 144 17.27 -22.60 -5.17
C ALA A 144 17.20 -23.74 -6.18
N LYS A 145 17.77 -23.56 -7.38
CA LYS A 145 17.82 -24.59 -8.42
C LYS A 145 18.58 -25.85 -7.98
N ARG A 146 19.62 -25.69 -7.15
CA ARG A 146 20.47 -26.81 -6.71
C ARG A 146 19.84 -27.61 -5.58
N TYR A 147 19.14 -26.95 -4.66
CA TYR A 147 18.76 -27.56 -3.39
C TYR A 147 17.25 -27.60 -3.12
N CYS A 148 16.42 -26.83 -3.82
CA CYS A 148 14.98 -26.86 -3.64
C CYS A 148 14.30 -27.80 -4.64
N ASP A 149 13.44 -28.68 -4.12
CA ASP A 149 12.73 -29.66 -4.94
C ASP A 149 11.77 -28.97 -5.92
N GLY A 150 11.87 -29.33 -7.19
CA GLY A 150 11.02 -28.79 -8.25
C GLY A 150 11.38 -27.37 -8.73
N TRP A 151 12.48 -26.76 -8.24
CA TRP A 151 12.88 -25.44 -8.71
C TRP A 151 13.68 -25.51 -10.03
N THR A 152 13.12 -24.97 -11.12
CA THR A 152 13.74 -24.99 -12.45
C THR A 152 14.37 -23.65 -12.82
N SER A 153 15.05 -23.58 -13.96
CA SER A 153 15.55 -22.31 -14.52
C SER A 153 14.46 -21.36 -14.96
N GLU A 154 13.21 -21.83 -15.11
CA GLU A 154 12.06 -21.01 -15.48
C GLU A 154 11.51 -20.23 -14.27
N HIS A 155 11.82 -20.68 -13.05
CA HIS A 155 11.42 -20.02 -11.80
C HIS A 155 12.35 -18.84 -11.46
N VAL A 156 12.35 -17.83 -12.35
CA VAL A 156 13.13 -16.58 -12.21
C VAL A 156 12.47 -15.63 -11.21
N GLY A 157 11.14 -15.63 -11.14
CA GLY A 157 10.39 -14.70 -10.29
C GLY A 157 10.43 -13.24 -10.75
N PHE A 158 10.63 -12.98 -12.05
CA PHE A 158 10.69 -11.62 -12.60
C PHE A 158 9.48 -10.77 -12.20
N GLY A 159 9.71 -9.55 -11.70
CA GLY A 159 8.67 -8.66 -11.19
C GLY A 159 8.19 -8.98 -9.76
N LEU A 160 8.72 -10.03 -9.12
CA LEU A 160 8.48 -10.36 -7.72
C LEU A 160 9.76 -10.24 -6.92
N SER A 161 9.65 -9.68 -5.72
CA SER A 161 10.75 -9.62 -4.77
C SER A 161 10.68 -10.81 -3.81
N TYR A 162 11.80 -11.52 -3.70
CA TYR A 162 11.90 -12.71 -2.87
C TYR A 162 13.30 -12.84 -2.27
N VAL A 163 13.40 -13.59 -1.18
CA VAL A 163 14.67 -13.86 -0.49
C VAL A 163 14.90 -15.36 -0.49
N THR A 164 16.11 -15.77 -0.87
CA THR A 164 16.59 -17.14 -0.60
C THR A 164 17.40 -17.08 0.67
N LEU A 165 16.92 -17.77 1.71
CA LEU A 165 17.53 -17.83 3.03
C LEU A 165 18.06 -19.25 3.24
N GLU A 166 19.36 -19.35 3.47
CA GLU A 166 20.02 -20.57 3.93
C GLU A 166 20.26 -20.45 5.42
N VAL A 167 19.83 -21.43 6.21
CA VAL A 167 20.06 -21.43 7.66
C VAL A 167 20.59 -22.78 8.11
N LYS A 168 21.65 -22.76 8.91
CA LYS A 168 22.25 -23.96 9.49
C LYS A 168 21.28 -24.60 10.49
N ILE A 169 21.09 -25.90 10.37
CA ILE A 169 20.32 -26.72 11.30
C ILE A 169 21.16 -26.88 12.56
N ASP A 170 20.88 -26.04 13.55
CA ASP A 170 21.48 -26.12 14.88
C ASP A 170 20.38 -26.21 15.94
N PRO A 171 20.18 -27.40 16.55
CA PRO A 171 19.21 -27.60 17.63
C PRO A 171 19.49 -26.77 18.89
N GLU A 172 20.74 -26.37 19.14
CA GLU A 172 21.09 -25.54 20.30
C GLU A 172 20.67 -24.09 20.09
N PHE A 173 20.84 -23.60 18.86
CA PHE A 173 20.53 -22.22 18.52
C PHE A 173 19.08 -22.02 18.09
N PHE A 174 18.48 -23.00 17.42
CA PHE A 174 17.09 -23.01 16.94
C PHE A 174 16.36 -24.29 17.41
N PRO A 175 16.03 -24.39 18.71
CA PRO A 175 15.45 -25.61 19.29
C PRO A 175 14.10 -26.01 18.70
N ASN A 176 13.33 -25.05 18.20
CA ASN A 176 12.02 -25.26 17.58
C ASN A 176 12.06 -25.19 16.04
N GLY A 177 13.26 -25.21 15.44
CA GLY A 177 13.43 -24.89 14.03
C GLY A 177 13.19 -23.40 13.73
N ILE A 178 12.92 -23.10 12.46
CA ILE A 178 12.69 -21.72 11.98
C ILE A 178 11.21 -21.58 11.62
N ASN A 179 10.51 -20.82 12.45
CA ASN A 179 9.08 -20.55 12.37
C ASN A 179 8.76 -19.10 12.01
N ASN A 180 9.67 -18.14 12.24
CA ASN A 180 9.51 -16.74 11.94
C ASN A 180 10.81 -16.08 11.50
N VAL A 181 10.74 -15.39 10.36
CA VAL A 181 11.82 -14.55 9.82
C VAL A 181 11.20 -13.24 9.38
N ARG A 182 11.75 -12.12 9.83
CA ARG A 182 11.27 -10.78 9.49
C ARG A 182 12.32 -10.03 8.68
N PHE A 183 11.86 -9.33 7.66
CA PHE A 183 12.68 -8.53 6.75
C PHE A 183 12.26 -7.08 6.83
N LYS A 184 13.24 -6.19 6.86
CA LYS A 184 13.04 -4.75 6.68
C LYS A 184 13.10 -4.46 5.18
N VAL A 185 11.99 -3.98 4.63
CA VAL A 185 11.83 -3.82 3.19
C VAL A 185 11.59 -2.36 2.87
N LYS A 186 12.41 -1.82 1.96
CA LYS A 186 12.11 -0.58 1.24
C LYS A 186 11.33 -0.94 -0.01
N GLY A 187 10.11 -0.43 -0.08
CA GLY A 187 9.09 -0.79 -1.04
C GLY A 187 9.35 -0.32 -2.46
N LYS A 188 8.25 -0.07 -3.18
CA LYS A 188 8.25 0.24 -4.61
C LYS A 188 8.91 1.59 -4.92
N LYS A 189 9.59 1.67 -6.07
CA LYS A 189 9.99 2.94 -6.71
C LYS A 189 8.76 3.63 -7.30
N LEU A 190 8.65 4.94 -7.12
CA LEU A 190 7.48 5.72 -7.47
C LEU A 190 7.82 6.78 -8.53
N TYR A 191 6.90 6.97 -9.47
CA TYR A 191 7.00 8.05 -10.45
C TYR A 191 6.71 9.39 -9.77
N ASP A 192 7.63 10.34 -9.95
CA ASP A 192 7.47 11.73 -9.54
C ASP A 192 7.50 12.66 -10.76
N ALA A 193 6.39 13.36 -11.00
CA ALA A 193 6.26 14.31 -12.11
C ALA A 193 7.14 15.56 -11.93
N ARG A 194 7.53 15.90 -10.70
CA ARG A 194 8.47 17.00 -10.43
C ARG A 194 9.85 16.72 -11.01
N LEU A 195 10.17 15.44 -11.20
CA LEU A 195 11.44 14.96 -11.74
C LEU A 195 11.34 14.50 -13.20
N ASP A 196 10.22 14.79 -13.89
CA ASP A 196 10.05 14.46 -15.31
C ASP A 196 10.04 15.74 -16.16
N SER A 197 11.09 15.92 -16.97
CA SER A 197 11.21 17.08 -17.87
C SER A 197 10.15 17.14 -18.98
N THR A 198 9.50 16.02 -19.31
CA THR A 198 8.41 15.97 -20.31
C THR A 198 7.06 16.41 -19.74
N MET A 199 6.93 16.44 -18.41
CA MET A 199 5.68 16.72 -17.70
C MET A 199 5.74 18.04 -16.91
N GLY A 200 6.72 18.89 -17.20
CA GLY A 200 6.89 20.21 -16.57
C GLY A 200 7.77 20.23 -15.31
N GLY A 201 8.38 19.10 -14.96
CA GLY A 201 9.40 18.99 -13.92
C GLY A 201 10.83 19.16 -14.44
N ALA A 202 11.81 18.80 -13.61
CA ALA A 202 13.22 18.78 -13.95
C ALA A 202 13.85 17.46 -13.51
N GLY A 203 14.11 16.56 -14.46
CA GLY A 203 14.83 15.32 -14.19
C GLY A 203 14.70 14.24 -15.27
N SER A 204 15.16 13.04 -14.92
CA SER A 204 15.24 11.87 -15.79
C SER A 204 14.04 10.93 -15.70
N HIS A 205 13.10 11.16 -14.78
CA HIS A 205 11.92 10.30 -14.65
C HIS A 205 11.11 10.35 -15.94
N ARG A 206 10.51 9.22 -16.30
CA ARG A 206 9.59 9.11 -17.44
C ARG A 206 8.34 8.36 -17.01
N PHE A 207 7.18 8.91 -17.35
CA PHE A 207 5.88 8.32 -16.97
C PHE A 207 5.73 6.85 -17.38
N ASN A 208 6.26 6.43 -18.55
CA ASN A 208 6.10 5.05 -19.06
C ASN A 208 7.32 4.15 -18.83
N ASP A 209 8.36 4.62 -18.15
CA ASP A 209 9.58 3.84 -17.92
C ASP A 209 9.86 3.70 -16.42
N SER A 210 9.51 2.54 -15.87
CA SER A 210 9.69 2.24 -14.44
C SER A 210 11.14 2.14 -14.01
N THR A 211 12.09 1.98 -14.94
CA THR A 211 13.53 1.93 -14.61
C THR A 211 14.08 3.29 -14.20
N THR A 212 13.39 4.36 -14.57
CA THR A 212 13.77 5.74 -14.24
C THR A 212 13.25 6.22 -12.90
N TRP A 213 12.36 5.46 -12.25
CA TRP A 213 11.71 5.87 -11.01
C TRP A 213 12.60 5.61 -9.81
N GLU A 214 12.42 6.42 -8.77
CA GLU A 214 13.21 6.34 -7.55
C GLU A 214 12.34 5.96 -6.34
N TYR A 215 12.97 5.42 -5.30
CA TYR A 215 12.28 5.12 -4.05
C TYR A 215 11.75 6.41 -3.40
N SER A 216 10.48 6.39 -3.02
CA SER A 216 9.86 7.47 -2.24
C SER A 216 8.84 6.91 -1.25
N ALA A 217 8.81 7.48 -0.05
CA ALA A 217 7.80 7.21 0.96
C ALA A 217 6.66 8.26 0.92
N ASN A 218 6.57 9.05 -0.14
CA ASN A 218 5.56 10.10 -0.25
C ASN A 218 4.16 9.49 -0.49
N PRO A 219 3.18 9.81 0.37
CA PRO A 219 1.84 9.23 0.33
C PRO A 219 1.04 9.60 -0.92
N ILE A 220 1.27 10.80 -1.49
CA ILE A 220 0.58 11.25 -2.70
C ILE A 220 1.10 10.45 -3.90
N LEU A 221 2.40 10.28 -4.02
CA LEU A 221 3.00 9.48 -5.09
C LEU A 221 2.56 8.01 -5.01
N ALA A 222 2.50 7.45 -3.80
CA ALA A 222 2.01 6.08 -3.58
C ALA A 222 0.53 5.94 -3.95
N THR A 223 -0.29 6.95 -3.65
CA THR A 223 -1.70 7.00 -4.03
C THR A 223 -1.88 7.02 -5.55
N ILE A 224 -1.10 7.83 -6.27
CA ILE A 224 -1.15 7.91 -7.73
C ILE A 224 -0.69 6.60 -8.38
N ASP A 225 0.38 5.99 -7.87
CA ASP A 225 0.83 4.68 -8.32
C ASP A 225 -0.26 3.61 -8.12
N PHE A 226 -0.93 3.61 -6.96
CA PHE A 226 -2.02 2.69 -6.67
C PHE A 226 -3.24 2.93 -7.57
N ILE A 227 -3.61 4.18 -7.86
CA ILE A 227 -4.71 4.49 -8.78
C ILE A 227 -4.38 4.04 -10.20
N ARG A 228 -3.11 4.19 -10.61
CA ARG A 228 -2.64 3.79 -11.93
C ARG A 228 -2.65 2.27 -12.09
N PHE A 229 -2.03 1.53 -11.18
CA PHE A 229 -1.77 0.09 -11.34
C PHE A 229 -2.68 -0.83 -10.50
N GLY A 230 -3.32 -0.31 -9.46
CA GLY A 230 -4.17 -1.09 -8.55
C GLY A 230 -5.55 -1.42 -9.12
N GLY A 231 -5.94 -0.80 -10.24
CA GLY A 231 -7.18 -1.09 -10.95
C GLY A 231 -7.07 -2.24 -11.96
N TYR A 232 -8.20 -2.62 -12.55
CA TYR A 232 -8.24 -3.63 -13.63
C TYR A 232 -7.53 -3.17 -14.92
N LYS A 233 -7.44 -1.85 -15.14
CA LYS A 233 -6.73 -1.25 -16.27
C LYS A 233 -5.80 -0.16 -15.76
N GLU A 234 -4.64 -0.10 -16.40
CA GLU A 234 -3.72 1.01 -16.22
C GLU A 234 -4.39 2.34 -16.61
N GLN A 235 -4.22 3.35 -15.78
CA GLN A 235 -4.74 4.69 -16.06
C GLN A 235 -3.72 5.51 -16.87
N PRO A 236 -4.13 6.13 -17.98
CA PRO A 236 -3.23 6.95 -18.78
C PRO A 236 -2.91 8.28 -18.07
N SER A 237 -1.83 8.94 -18.50
CA SER A 237 -1.34 10.17 -17.87
C SER A 237 -2.32 11.34 -17.95
N GLU A 238 -3.23 11.38 -18.93
CA GLU A 238 -4.18 12.48 -19.08
C GLU A 238 -5.25 12.52 -17.97
N ARG A 239 -5.42 11.41 -17.26
CA ARG A 239 -6.38 11.30 -16.16
C ARG A 239 -5.90 12.01 -14.89
N PHE A 240 -4.61 12.37 -14.81
CA PHE A 240 -4.02 13.02 -13.65
C PHE A 240 -3.69 14.48 -13.94
N ASP A 241 -3.98 15.35 -12.97
CA ASP A 241 -3.46 16.71 -13.00
C ASP A 241 -2.09 16.75 -12.33
N TRP A 242 -1.03 16.68 -13.14
CA TRP A 242 0.35 16.62 -12.65
C TRP A 242 0.79 17.88 -11.90
N SER A 243 0.14 19.02 -12.14
CA SER A 243 0.43 20.26 -11.41
C SER A 243 -0.09 20.19 -9.98
N ASP A 244 -1.32 19.69 -9.79
CA ASP A 244 -1.91 19.46 -8.46
C ASP A 244 -1.13 18.37 -7.72
N VAL A 245 -0.88 17.22 -8.36
CA VAL A 245 -0.11 16.12 -7.77
C VAL A 245 1.28 16.59 -7.30
N SER A 246 1.99 17.38 -8.11
CA SER A 246 3.32 17.90 -7.76
C SER A 246 3.27 18.91 -6.59
N ALA A 247 2.26 19.76 -6.55
CA ALA A 247 2.06 20.72 -5.46
C ALA A 247 1.78 19.97 -4.14
N GLN A 248 0.94 18.95 -4.19
CA GLN A 248 0.54 18.17 -3.01
C GLN A 248 1.66 17.24 -2.54
N ALA A 249 2.41 16.63 -3.46
CA ALA A 249 3.61 15.88 -3.12
C ALA A 249 4.64 16.77 -2.41
N SER A 250 4.86 17.99 -2.91
CA SER A 250 5.76 18.97 -2.26
C SER A 250 5.27 19.40 -0.88
N ALA A 251 3.96 19.51 -0.69
CA ALA A 251 3.38 19.82 0.62
C ALA A 251 3.54 18.67 1.64
N CYS A 252 3.60 17.42 1.18
CA CYS A 252 3.88 16.25 2.02
C CYS A 252 5.37 16.12 2.36
N ASP A 253 6.27 16.50 1.44
CA ASP A 253 7.73 16.48 1.65
C ASP A 253 8.24 17.68 2.46
N GLU A 254 7.37 18.64 2.81
CA GLU A 254 7.72 19.78 3.64
C GLU A 254 8.31 19.29 4.98
N VAL A 255 9.50 19.79 5.28
CA VAL A 255 10.26 19.35 6.46
C VAL A 255 9.69 20.03 7.72
N VAL A 256 9.22 19.22 8.65
CA VAL A 256 8.67 19.65 9.94
C VAL A 256 9.69 19.36 11.04
N SER A 257 10.02 20.39 11.83
CA SER A 257 10.86 20.25 13.01
C SER A 257 10.02 19.86 14.23
N PHE A 258 10.43 18.84 14.96
CA PHE A 258 9.82 18.40 16.22
C PHE A 258 10.89 18.13 17.27
N THR A 259 10.47 17.98 18.53
CA THR A 259 11.38 17.60 19.62
C THR A 259 11.24 16.11 19.87
N ASP A 260 12.32 15.35 19.68
CA ASP A 260 12.35 13.90 19.93
C ASP A 260 12.15 13.59 21.44
N SER A 261 11.88 12.33 21.79
CA SER A 261 11.73 11.86 23.17
C SER A 261 12.95 12.13 24.05
N ASN A 262 14.10 12.42 23.43
CA ASN A 262 15.36 12.77 24.10
C ASN A 262 15.57 14.29 24.27
N GLY A 263 14.57 15.12 23.92
CA GLY A 263 14.67 16.58 24.03
C GLY A 263 15.52 17.25 22.95
N LEU A 264 15.86 16.53 21.87
CA LEU A 264 16.68 17.02 20.76
C LEU A 264 15.79 17.47 19.60
N PRO A 265 16.17 18.55 18.87
CA PRO A 265 15.47 18.94 17.65
C PRO A 265 15.71 17.87 16.57
N ALA A 266 14.62 17.29 16.10
CA ALA A 266 14.57 16.35 15.00
C ALA A 266 13.74 16.94 13.86
N SER A 267 13.93 16.40 12.66
CA SER A 267 13.31 16.93 11.45
C SER A 267 12.85 15.76 10.60
N GLU A 268 11.58 15.76 10.21
CA GLU A 268 10.99 14.72 9.36
C GLU A 268 10.10 15.32 8.27
N PRO A 269 9.90 14.62 7.13
CA PRO A 269 8.87 14.99 6.19
C PRO A 269 7.50 14.97 6.86
N ARG A 270 6.64 15.95 6.56
CA ARG A 270 5.33 16.10 7.21
C ARG A 270 4.47 14.84 7.13
N PHE A 271 4.44 14.17 5.98
CA PHE A 271 3.68 12.94 5.80
C PHE A 271 4.50 11.89 5.08
N THR A 272 4.48 10.65 5.61
CA THR A 272 5.08 9.47 4.98
C THR A 272 4.08 8.32 4.98
N CYS A 273 4.06 7.52 3.91
CA CYS A 273 3.31 6.27 3.86
C CYS A 273 4.28 5.10 4.05
N ASN A 274 4.11 4.36 5.15
CA ASN A 274 4.92 3.18 5.45
C ASN A 274 3.98 2.02 5.76
N GLY A 275 3.89 1.05 4.85
CA GLY A 275 3.02 -0.10 5.07
C GLY A 275 2.82 -1.01 3.87
N THR A 276 1.99 -2.02 4.11
CA THR A 276 1.62 -3.06 3.16
C THR A 276 0.17 -2.94 2.74
N LEU A 277 -0.09 -3.23 1.46
CA LEU A 277 -1.43 -3.43 0.92
C LEU A 277 -1.54 -4.86 0.42
N LEU A 278 -2.59 -5.55 0.82
CA LEU A 278 -2.86 -6.92 0.38
C LEU A 278 -3.80 -6.90 -0.81
N LYS A 279 -3.51 -7.69 -1.85
CA LYS A 279 -4.38 -7.82 -3.03
C LYS A 279 -5.71 -8.55 -2.74
N SER A 280 -5.91 -9.05 -1.53
CA SER A 280 -7.20 -9.58 -1.05
C SER A 280 -8.14 -8.50 -0.52
N GLN A 281 -7.63 -7.30 -0.22
CA GLN A 281 -8.45 -6.18 0.23
C GLN A 281 -9.15 -5.51 -0.96
N THR A 282 -10.30 -4.87 -0.71
CA THR A 282 -10.98 -4.11 -1.75
C THR A 282 -10.13 -2.90 -2.14
N PRO A 283 -10.07 -2.53 -3.43
CA PRO A 283 -9.28 -1.36 -3.85
C PRO A 283 -9.68 -0.06 -3.15
N ALA A 284 -10.96 0.11 -2.81
CA ALA A 284 -11.45 1.27 -2.05
C ALA A 284 -10.87 1.30 -0.62
N ALA A 285 -10.84 0.16 0.08
CA ALA A 285 -10.24 0.07 1.41
C ALA A 285 -8.73 0.35 1.39
N SER A 286 -8.02 -0.22 0.42
CA SER A 286 -6.58 0.03 0.23
C SER A 286 -6.29 1.50 -0.09
N LEU A 287 -7.12 2.14 -0.93
CA LEU A 287 -7.00 3.55 -1.25
C LEU A 287 -7.29 4.45 -0.05
N ASN A 288 -8.36 4.17 0.71
CA ASN A 288 -8.67 4.90 1.94
C ASN A 288 -7.55 4.79 2.96
N ARG A 289 -6.91 3.62 3.07
CA ARG A 289 -5.73 3.42 3.93
C ARG A 289 -4.54 4.27 3.48
N LEU A 290 -4.24 4.33 2.18
CA LEU A 290 -3.21 5.23 1.66
C LEU A 290 -3.55 6.70 1.91
N LEU A 291 -4.78 7.13 1.61
CA LEU A 291 -5.24 8.52 1.82
C LEU A 291 -5.18 8.93 3.30
N SER A 292 -5.46 8.01 4.21
CA SER A 292 -5.41 8.28 5.65
C SER A 292 -4.01 8.70 6.14
N SER A 293 -2.93 8.25 5.48
CA SER A 293 -1.55 8.59 5.86
C SER A 293 -1.18 10.07 5.67
N ALA A 294 -1.90 10.79 4.80
CA ALA A 294 -1.71 12.23 4.57
C ALA A 294 -2.95 13.07 4.90
N ALA A 295 -3.93 12.47 5.60
CA ALA A 295 -5.29 13.00 5.74
C ALA A 295 -5.86 13.52 4.40
N ALA A 296 -5.50 12.82 3.32
CA ALA A 296 -5.75 13.26 1.96
C ALA A 296 -7.18 12.91 1.52
N LYS A 297 -7.70 13.69 0.57
CA LYS A 297 -8.96 13.40 -0.09
C LYS A 297 -8.80 13.47 -1.59
N MET A 298 -9.39 12.48 -2.26
CA MET A 298 -9.45 12.44 -3.71
C MET A 298 -10.79 12.99 -4.19
N TYR A 299 -10.76 13.70 -5.31
CA TYR A 299 -11.95 14.17 -6.00
C TYR A 299 -11.71 14.17 -7.51
N ASN A 300 -12.78 14.06 -8.29
CA ASN A 300 -12.71 14.07 -9.75
C ASN A 300 -13.42 15.32 -10.29
N VAL A 301 -12.74 16.08 -11.14
CA VAL A 301 -13.31 17.24 -11.83
C VAL A 301 -13.02 17.09 -13.32
N ALA A 302 -14.06 17.17 -14.13
CA ALA A 302 -13.96 17.12 -15.60
C ALA A 302 -13.17 15.90 -16.14
N GLY A 303 -13.23 14.75 -15.45
CA GLY A 303 -12.54 13.53 -15.88
C GLY A 303 -11.09 13.41 -15.41
N LYS A 304 -10.56 14.42 -14.71
CA LYS A 304 -9.24 14.40 -14.07
C LYS A 304 -9.34 14.11 -12.58
N ILE A 305 -8.41 13.31 -12.09
CA ILE A 305 -8.27 12.96 -10.68
C ILE A 305 -7.35 13.97 -10.01
N TYR A 306 -7.84 14.51 -8.90
CA TYR A 306 -7.14 15.41 -8.01
C TYR A 306 -7.01 14.77 -6.63
N VAL A 307 -5.89 15.00 -5.95
CA VAL A 307 -5.62 14.43 -4.62
C VAL A 307 -5.10 15.54 -3.74
N LYS A 308 -5.91 15.99 -2.77
CA LYS A 308 -5.52 17.03 -1.83
C LYS A 308 -5.02 16.43 -0.54
N ALA A 309 -3.80 16.75 -0.14
CA ALA A 309 -3.27 16.43 1.18
C ALA A 309 -3.98 17.27 2.25
N GLY A 310 -3.99 16.79 3.50
CA GLY A 310 -4.52 17.50 4.67
C GLY A 310 -3.65 18.67 5.13
N VAL A 311 -3.14 19.48 4.19
CA VAL A 311 -2.30 20.65 4.43
C VAL A 311 -3.11 21.91 4.20
N TYR A 312 -2.80 22.98 4.95
CA TYR A 312 -3.37 24.29 4.73
C TYR A 312 -2.93 24.85 3.36
N GLN A 313 -3.88 25.02 2.44
CA GLN A 313 -3.64 25.48 1.05
C GLN A 313 -3.79 27.02 0.90
N GLY A 314 -3.71 27.77 1.99
CA GLY A 314 -3.88 29.22 1.97
C GLY A 314 -5.32 29.69 2.18
N ALA A 315 -5.52 31.00 2.01
CA ALA A 315 -6.82 31.65 2.18
C ALA A 315 -7.80 31.27 1.05
N PRO A 316 -9.11 31.20 1.33
CA PRO A 316 -10.11 30.91 0.31
C PRO A 316 -10.07 31.97 -0.79
N THR A 317 -9.91 31.54 -2.03
CA THR A 317 -9.89 32.42 -3.22
C THR A 317 -11.29 32.78 -3.70
N LEU A 318 -12.30 31.98 -3.33
CA LEU A 318 -13.70 32.20 -3.71
C LEU A 318 -14.46 32.75 -2.52
N VAL A 319 -14.92 33.99 -2.65
CA VAL A 319 -15.91 34.59 -1.74
C VAL A 319 -17.28 34.31 -2.32
N LEU A 320 -18.04 33.43 -1.66
CA LEU A 320 -19.44 33.18 -2.00
C LEU A 320 -20.32 34.24 -1.36
N ASP A 321 -21.10 34.95 -2.18
CA ASP A 321 -22.10 35.90 -1.72
C ASP A 321 -23.54 35.34 -1.85
N LYS A 322 -24.52 36.09 -1.33
CA LYS A 322 -25.94 35.71 -1.42
C LYS A 322 -26.45 35.67 -2.87
N ASN A 323 -25.80 36.38 -3.79
CA ASN A 323 -26.18 36.42 -5.20
C ASN A 323 -25.73 35.17 -5.95
N ASN A 324 -24.76 34.41 -5.42
CA ASN A 324 -24.33 33.13 -5.97
C ASN A 324 -25.26 31.95 -5.59
N ALA A 325 -26.21 32.13 -4.67
CA ALA A 325 -27.08 31.07 -4.21
C ALA A 325 -28.32 30.92 -5.10
N SER A 326 -28.49 29.76 -5.74
CA SER A 326 -29.68 29.43 -6.51
C SER A 326 -30.87 28.95 -5.66
N ALA A 327 -30.64 28.61 -4.40
CA ALA A 327 -31.63 28.07 -3.46
C ALA A 327 -31.36 28.50 -2.01
N ALA A 328 -32.28 28.17 -1.09
CA ALA A 328 -32.11 28.43 0.34
C ALA A 328 -30.85 27.73 0.88
N ILE A 329 -29.93 28.52 1.44
CA ILE A 329 -28.67 28.02 2.00
C ILE A 329 -28.97 27.29 3.30
N SER A 330 -28.78 25.97 3.31
CA SER A 330 -28.80 25.18 4.54
C SER A 330 -27.42 25.18 5.17
N TYR A 331 -27.31 25.70 6.40
CA TYR A 331 -26.06 25.76 7.15
C TYR A 331 -26.14 24.86 8.38
N LYS A 332 -25.18 23.94 8.53
CA LYS A 332 -25.02 23.08 9.70
C LYS A 332 -23.70 23.44 10.39
N PRO A 333 -23.70 24.38 11.37
CA PRO A 333 -22.47 24.89 11.97
C PRO A 333 -21.68 23.88 12.79
N HIS A 334 -22.37 22.90 13.38
CA HIS A 334 -21.76 21.96 14.32
C HIS A 334 -22.42 20.59 14.20
N THR A 335 -21.61 19.57 14.45
CA THR A 335 -22.10 18.21 14.69
C THR A 335 -22.91 18.19 15.99
N PRO A 336 -24.03 17.44 16.05
CA PRO A 336 -24.80 17.24 17.27
C PRO A 336 -23.90 16.79 18.42
N ILE A 337 -24.21 17.21 19.65
CA ILE A 337 -23.39 16.89 20.85
C ILE A 337 -23.14 15.39 21.00
N LYS A 338 -24.13 14.56 20.64
CA LYS A 338 -24.04 13.10 20.66
C LYS A 338 -22.98 12.50 19.72
N ASP A 339 -22.61 13.21 18.66
CA ASP A 339 -21.69 12.75 17.62
C ASP A 339 -20.30 13.42 17.76
N ARG A 340 -20.07 14.16 18.85
CA ARG A 340 -18.77 14.79 19.12
C ARG A 340 -17.81 13.74 19.68
N CYS A 341 -16.61 13.69 19.12
CA CYS A 341 -15.54 12.85 19.63
C CYS A 341 -14.93 13.50 20.87
N ASN A 342 -15.03 12.85 22.03
CA ASN A 342 -14.46 13.35 23.28
C ASN A 342 -13.02 12.89 23.52
N THR A 343 -12.58 11.84 22.84
CA THR A 343 -11.24 11.27 23.04
C THR A 343 -10.79 10.63 21.75
N VAL A 344 -9.64 11.07 21.25
CA VAL A 344 -8.96 10.44 20.13
C VAL A 344 -7.87 9.54 20.70
N ARG A 345 -7.92 8.25 20.35
CA ARG A 345 -6.83 7.30 20.65
C ARG A 345 -6.07 7.05 19.37
N THR A 346 -4.77 7.23 19.42
CA THR A 346 -3.87 6.91 18.29
C THR A 346 -2.99 5.74 18.68
N SER A 347 -2.79 4.84 17.73
CA SER A 347 -1.84 3.74 17.85
C SER A 347 -0.87 3.84 16.68
N PHE A 348 0.41 3.56 16.94
CA PHE A 348 1.47 3.68 15.95
C PHE A 348 2.41 2.46 16.03
N VAL A 349 3.17 2.25 14.95
CA VAL A 349 4.17 1.19 14.89
C VAL A 349 5.50 1.76 15.36
N ASN A 350 6.09 1.18 16.39
CA ASN A 350 7.33 1.70 16.99
C ASN A 350 8.57 0.90 16.52
N PRO A 351 9.52 1.51 15.79
CA PRO A 351 10.76 0.84 15.39
C PRO A 351 11.61 0.31 16.55
N ASN A 352 11.62 1.02 17.69
CA ASN A 352 12.39 0.65 18.88
C ASN A 352 11.77 -0.53 19.66
N LYS A 353 10.50 -0.85 19.37
CA LYS A 353 9.79 -2.01 19.93
C LYS A 353 9.54 -3.06 18.84
N TYR A 354 10.54 -3.33 18.00
CA TYR A 354 10.47 -4.36 16.93
C TYR A 354 9.27 -4.20 15.99
N TYR A 355 8.88 -2.97 15.67
CA TYR A 355 7.75 -2.65 14.79
C TYR A 355 6.42 -3.23 15.29
N GLN A 356 6.21 -3.27 16.61
CA GLN A 356 4.94 -3.65 17.23
C GLN A 356 4.02 -2.43 17.40
N LYS A 357 2.70 -2.67 17.31
CA LYS A 357 1.66 -1.66 17.60
C LYS A 357 1.79 -1.20 19.06
N THR A 358 1.93 0.11 19.25
CA THR A 358 2.00 0.75 20.56
C THR A 358 0.97 1.88 20.58
N ASP A 359 0.22 1.99 21.67
CA ASP A 359 -0.71 3.10 21.85
C ASP A 359 0.05 4.36 22.25
N ALA A 360 -0.32 5.49 21.68
CA ALA A 360 0.16 6.79 22.13
C ALA A 360 -0.60 7.20 23.40
N THR A 361 0.09 7.84 24.33
CA THR A 361 -0.56 8.46 25.49
C THR A 361 -1.57 9.50 24.99
N PRO A 362 -2.85 9.41 25.37
CA PRO A 362 -3.84 10.41 24.98
C PRO A 362 -3.43 11.77 25.54
N THR A 363 -3.33 12.77 24.68
CA THR A 363 -3.33 14.17 25.08
C THR A 363 -4.78 14.63 25.19
N GLU A 364 -5.17 15.11 26.37
CA GLU A 364 -6.51 15.71 26.61
C GLU A 364 -6.74 17.00 25.82
#